data_AF-A0A4P9XKA7-F1
#
_entry.id   AF-A0A4P9XKA7-F1
#
_cell.length_a   1.000
_cell.length_b   1.000
_cell.length_c   1.000
_cell.angle_alpha   90.00
_cell.angle_beta   90.00
_cell.angle_gamma   90.00
#
_symmetry.space_group_name_H-M   'P 1'
#
loop_
_entity.id
_entity.type
_entity.pdbx_description
1 polymer ?
#
loop_
_entity_poly.entity_id
_entity_poly.type
_entity_poly.pdbx_seq_one_letter_code
_entity_poly.pdbx_strand_id
1 'polypeptide(L)'
;QQDAIKRISVDTLVRVLGGEFACHYDRIHVLDCRFPYEYDGGHITGAININTPEALDAYFFGKLNAATIPSKQSHRTLAVLHCEFSAQRAPRLALYLRSRDRELNAEHYPHLHYPELYVMDGGYRAFFAKHKLHCEPQQYVPMADQAHRQDCKTHARRLR
;
A
#
# COMPACT_ATOMS: atom_id res chain seq x y z
N GLN A 1 13.92 15.16 4.63
CA GLN A 1 12.53 15.43 5.04
C GLN A 1 11.92 14.09 5.41
N GLN A 2 11.56 13.92 6.68
CA GLN A 2 10.80 12.76 7.14
C GLN A 2 9.33 13.02 6.78
N ASP A 3 8.71 12.10 6.06
CA ASP A 3 7.29 12.18 5.73
C ASP A 3 6.45 12.03 7.01
N ALA A 4 5.25 12.64 7.06
CA ALA A 4 4.38 12.59 8.25
C ALA A 4 3.73 11.21 8.48
N ILE A 5 3.99 10.25 7.60
CA ILE A 5 3.39 8.91 7.64
C ILE A 5 4.24 7.99 8.52
N LYS A 6 3.58 7.23 9.39
CA LYS A 6 4.25 6.27 10.27
C LYS A 6 4.82 5.11 9.47
N ARG A 7 5.96 4.59 9.91
CA ARG A 7 6.66 3.46 9.27
C ARG A 7 6.66 2.23 10.18
N ILE A 8 6.58 1.05 9.59
CA ILE A 8 6.73 -0.24 10.28
C ILE A 8 7.89 -1.03 9.68
N SER A 9 8.52 -1.90 10.47
CA SER A 9 9.57 -2.77 9.97
C SER A 9 9.03 -3.93 9.13
N VAL A 10 9.89 -4.55 8.31
CA VAL A 10 9.54 -5.78 7.57
C VAL A 10 9.13 -6.92 8.50
N ASP A 11 9.73 -6.99 9.70
CA ASP A 11 9.40 -8.00 10.71
C ASP A 11 8.00 -7.76 11.29
N THR A 12 7.66 -6.49 11.54
CA THR A 12 6.32 -6.11 11.99
C THR A 12 5.27 -6.54 10.96
N LEU A 13 5.54 -6.38 9.66
CA LEU A 13 4.60 -6.82 8.64
C LEU A 13 4.40 -8.34 8.65
N VAL A 14 5.47 -9.14 8.85
CA VAL A 14 5.32 -10.61 8.99
C VAL A 14 4.45 -10.98 10.17
N ARG A 15 4.60 -10.29 11.31
CA ARG A 15 3.75 -10.49 12.50
C ARG A 15 2.28 -10.16 12.21
N VAL A 16 2.04 -9.10 11.44
CA VAL A 16 0.70 -8.72 10.95
C VAL A 16 0.12 -9.82 10.04
N LEU A 17 0.88 -10.32 9.08
CA LEU A 17 0.47 -11.41 8.18
C LEU A 17 0.26 -12.74 8.93
N GLY A 18 1.03 -12.97 10.00
CA GLY A 18 0.90 -14.12 10.90
C GLY A 18 -0.33 -14.05 11.82
N GLY A 19 -1.13 -12.98 11.75
CA GLY A 19 -2.38 -12.86 12.49
C GLY A 19 -2.23 -12.39 13.93
N GLU A 20 -1.04 -11.96 14.37
CA GLU A 20 -0.82 -11.48 15.75
C GLU A 20 -1.72 -10.29 16.12
N PHE A 21 -2.17 -9.52 15.13
CA PHE A 21 -3.02 -8.33 15.31
C PHE A 21 -4.46 -8.53 14.83
N ALA A 22 -4.89 -9.76 14.55
CA ALA A 22 -6.24 -10.05 14.03
C ALA A 22 -7.37 -9.64 15.00
N CYS A 23 -7.10 -9.50 16.30
CA CYS A 23 -8.07 -8.98 17.27
C CYS A 23 -8.29 -7.46 17.16
N HIS A 24 -7.32 -6.72 16.60
CA HIS A 24 -7.36 -5.26 16.46
C HIS A 24 -7.94 -4.81 15.13
N TYR A 25 -7.74 -5.60 14.07
CA TYR A 25 -8.11 -5.22 12.70
C TYR A 25 -9.02 -6.27 12.08
N ASP A 26 -10.15 -5.82 11.55
CA ASP A 26 -11.09 -6.67 10.82
C ASP A 26 -10.64 -6.87 9.37
N ARG A 27 -9.83 -5.93 8.83
CA ARG A 27 -9.32 -5.94 7.46
C ARG A 27 -7.88 -5.45 7.42
N ILE A 28 -7.05 -6.13 6.64
CA ILE A 28 -5.65 -5.76 6.42
C ILE A 28 -5.42 -5.67 4.91
N HIS A 29 -4.93 -4.53 4.46
CA HIS A 29 -4.56 -4.28 3.08
C HIS A 29 -3.06 -4.03 2.98
N VAL A 30 -2.36 -4.92 2.27
CA VAL A 30 -0.96 -4.71 1.89
C VAL A 30 -0.96 -4.22 0.44
N LEU A 31 -0.52 -2.99 0.21
CA LEU A 31 -0.51 -2.38 -1.10
C LEU A 31 0.91 -2.28 -1.64
N ASP A 32 1.12 -2.89 -2.80
CA ASP A 32 2.35 -2.78 -3.55
C ASP A 32 2.23 -1.65 -4.57
N CYS A 33 2.95 -0.56 -4.33
CA CYS A 33 2.98 0.63 -5.17
C CYS A 33 4.01 0.56 -6.30
N ARG A 34 4.57 -0.62 -6.59
CA ARG A 34 5.49 -0.83 -7.71
C ARG A 34 4.76 -0.94 -9.05
N PHE A 35 5.52 -0.89 -10.14
CA PHE A 35 4.94 -1.16 -11.46
C PHE A 35 4.50 -2.61 -11.59
N PRO A 36 3.54 -2.92 -12.50
CA PRO A 36 2.98 -4.26 -12.60
C PRO A 36 4.05 -5.32 -12.87
N TYR A 37 5.03 -5.04 -13.73
CA TYR A 37 6.12 -5.99 -14.00
C TYR A 37 6.99 -6.31 -12.77
N GLU A 38 7.19 -5.35 -11.86
CA GLU A 38 7.93 -5.60 -10.61
C GLU A 38 7.12 -6.47 -9.66
N TYR A 39 5.79 -6.28 -9.65
CA TYR A 39 4.83 -7.04 -8.83
C TYR A 39 4.68 -8.47 -9.35
N ASP A 40 4.42 -8.64 -10.66
CA ASP A 40 4.27 -9.93 -11.32
C ASP A 40 5.56 -10.76 -11.23
N GLY A 41 6.72 -10.09 -11.22
CA GLY A 41 8.03 -10.70 -10.99
C GLY A 41 8.30 -11.13 -9.55
N GLY A 42 7.37 -10.90 -8.63
CA GLY A 42 7.44 -11.30 -7.22
C GLY A 42 6.93 -10.21 -6.30
N HIS A 43 5.94 -10.54 -5.49
CA HIS A 43 5.31 -9.65 -4.51
C HIS A 43 5.05 -10.37 -3.18
N ILE A 44 4.66 -9.64 -2.15
CA ILE A 44 4.26 -10.23 -0.86
C ILE A 44 2.93 -10.97 -1.06
N THR A 45 2.82 -12.20 -0.58
CA THR A 45 1.60 -13.01 -0.72
C THR A 45 0.37 -12.26 -0.22
N GLY A 46 -0.66 -12.17 -1.06
CA GLY A 46 -1.90 -11.44 -0.76
C GLY A 46 -1.80 -9.91 -0.82
N ALA A 47 -0.67 -9.34 -1.26
CA ALA A 47 -0.58 -7.92 -1.56
C ALA A 47 -1.42 -7.56 -2.80
N ILE A 48 -1.74 -6.28 -2.95
CA ILE A 48 -2.55 -5.75 -4.05
C ILE A 48 -1.74 -4.69 -4.77
N ASN A 49 -1.57 -4.84 -6.08
CA ASN A 49 -0.83 -3.85 -6.87
C ASN A 49 -1.68 -2.60 -7.12
N ILE A 50 -1.29 -1.48 -6.51
CA ILE A 50 -1.91 -0.16 -6.70
C ILE A 50 -0.81 0.88 -6.84
N ASN A 51 -0.60 1.36 -8.07
CA ASN A 51 0.51 2.25 -8.40
C ASN A 51 0.08 3.64 -8.90
N THR A 52 -1.22 3.92 -9.03
CA THR A 52 -1.74 5.25 -9.37
C THR A 52 -2.77 5.74 -8.34
N PRO A 53 -2.91 7.07 -8.18
CA PRO A 53 -3.96 7.68 -7.35
C PRO A 53 -5.37 7.24 -7.75
N GLU A 54 -5.65 7.11 -9.04
CA GLU A 54 -6.97 6.75 -9.56
C GLU A 54 -7.35 5.31 -9.20
N ALA A 55 -6.39 4.39 -9.29
CA ALA A 55 -6.58 3.00 -8.86
C ALA A 55 -6.80 2.90 -7.34
N LEU A 56 -6.10 3.75 -6.56
CA LEU A 56 -6.30 3.84 -5.12
C LEU A 56 -7.69 4.37 -4.78
N ASP A 57 -8.14 5.42 -5.47
CA ASP A 57 -9.47 5.98 -5.31
C ASP A 57 -10.55 4.96 -5.64
N ALA A 58 -10.42 4.24 -6.74
CA ALA A 58 -11.35 3.17 -7.10
C ALA A 58 -11.38 2.04 -6.04
N TYR A 59 -10.22 1.68 -5.46
CA TYR A 59 -10.11 0.60 -4.49
C TYR A 59 -10.71 0.96 -3.12
N PHE A 60 -10.35 2.12 -2.56
CA PHE A 60 -10.78 2.53 -1.21
C PHE A 60 -12.10 3.32 -1.23
N PHE A 61 -12.30 4.18 -2.23
CA PHE A 61 -13.40 5.14 -2.25
C PHE A 61 -14.43 4.87 -3.37
N GLY A 62 -14.13 4.00 -4.35
CA GLY A 62 -15.02 3.76 -5.51
C GLY A 62 -16.40 3.18 -5.18
N LYS A 63 -16.54 2.54 -4.01
CA LYS A 63 -17.83 2.02 -3.50
C LYS A 63 -18.54 2.95 -2.51
N LEU A 64 -17.96 4.12 -2.20
CA LEU A 64 -18.58 5.09 -1.26
C LEU A 64 -19.74 5.88 -1.88
N ASN A 65 -20.11 5.57 -3.12
CA ASN A 65 -21.24 6.20 -3.78
C ASN A 65 -22.58 5.70 -3.17
N ALA A 66 -23.20 6.59 -2.38
CA ALA A 66 -24.64 6.84 -2.29
C ALA A 66 -25.54 6.12 -1.26
N ALA A 67 -25.11 5.19 -0.40
CA ALA A 67 -26.06 4.60 0.57
C ALA A 67 -25.49 4.03 1.88
N THR A 68 -24.18 4.10 2.11
CA THR A 68 -23.59 3.53 3.33
C THR A 68 -22.73 4.58 4.01
N ILE A 69 -23.39 5.54 4.67
CA ILE A 69 -22.85 6.02 5.94
C ILE A 69 -22.61 4.74 6.75
N PRO A 70 -21.37 4.36 7.11
CA PRO A 70 -21.16 3.15 7.89
C PRO A 70 -21.94 3.31 9.18
N SER A 71 -23.10 2.66 9.25
CA SER A 71 -23.89 2.56 10.45
C SER A 71 -23.04 1.79 11.44
N LYS A 72 -22.41 2.51 12.37
CA LYS A 72 -21.82 2.01 13.62
C LYS A 72 -20.71 0.93 13.54
N GLN A 73 -20.25 0.51 12.38
CA GLN A 73 -19.11 -0.39 12.24
C GLN A 73 -18.15 0.13 11.18
N SER A 74 -17.31 1.10 11.54
CA SER A 74 -16.06 1.31 10.81
C SER A 74 -15.24 0.03 10.98
N HIS A 75 -15.20 -0.84 9.96
CA HIS A 75 -14.31 -1.99 9.99
C HIS A 75 -12.90 -1.48 10.28
N ARG A 76 -12.29 -1.97 11.36
CA ARG A 76 -10.96 -1.57 11.80
C ARG A 76 -9.97 -2.02 10.74
N THR A 77 -9.62 -1.10 9.85
CA THR A 77 -8.90 -1.42 8.62
C THR A 77 -7.47 -0.90 8.73
N LEU A 78 -6.51 -1.82 8.58
CA LEU A 78 -5.08 -1.51 8.52
C LEU A 78 -4.65 -1.46 7.06
N ALA A 79 -4.07 -0.33 6.64
CA ALA A 79 -3.44 -0.20 5.32
C ALA A 79 -1.92 -0.05 5.46
N VAL A 80 -1.18 -0.96 4.83
CA VAL A 80 0.28 -0.94 4.76
C VAL A 80 0.72 -0.77 3.31
N LEU A 81 1.40 0.33 3.01
CA LEU A 81 1.92 0.60 1.67
C LEU A 81 3.41 0.28 1.60
N HIS A 82 3.87 -0.24 0.48
CA HIS A 82 5.29 -0.39 0.20
C HIS A 82 5.59 -0.21 -1.28
N CYS A 83 6.86 0.03 -1.60
CA CYS A 83 7.33 -0.10 -2.98
C CYS A 83 8.61 -0.92 -2.99
N GLU A 84 9.56 -0.66 -3.90
CA GLU A 84 10.84 -1.38 -3.92
C GLU A 84 11.69 -1.08 -2.68
N PHE A 85 11.85 0.21 -2.35
CA PHE A 85 12.61 0.70 -1.20
C PHE A 85 11.75 1.49 -0.19
N SER A 86 10.47 1.73 -0.50
CA SER A 86 9.56 2.57 0.28
C SER A 86 10.06 3.99 0.58
N ALA A 87 10.87 4.54 -0.33
CA ALA A 87 11.48 5.87 -0.19
C ALA A 87 10.69 6.99 -0.86
N GLN A 88 9.91 6.70 -1.91
CA GLN A 88 9.24 7.72 -2.75
C GLN A 88 7.80 7.32 -3.11
N ARG A 89 7.63 6.24 -3.89
CA ARG A 89 6.32 5.81 -4.43
C ARG A 89 5.28 5.54 -3.34
N ALA A 90 5.61 4.70 -2.36
CA ALA A 90 4.69 4.36 -1.27
C ALA A 90 4.36 5.55 -0.35
N PRO A 91 5.34 6.36 0.14
CA PRO A 91 5.00 7.56 0.91
C PRO A 91 4.12 8.56 0.15
N ARG A 92 4.40 8.80 -1.14
CA ARG A 92 3.58 9.69 -1.98
C ARG A 92 2.14 9.21 -2.05
N LEU A 93 1.94 7.91 -2.28
CA LEU A 93 0.60 7.33 -2.39
C LEU A 93 -0.13 7.27 -1.02
N ALA A 94 0.61 7.05 0.07
CA ALA A 94 0.06 7.10 1.43
C ALA A 94 -0.40 8.52 1.81
N LEU A 95 0.39 9.55 1.47
CA LEU A 95 0.00 10.95 1.66
C LEU A 95 -1.23 11.31 0.84
N TYR A 96 -1.31 10.83 -0.41
CA TYR A 96 -2.49 11.01 -1.25
C TYR A 96 -3.74 10.38 -0.61
N LEU A 97 -3.66 9.11 -0.17
CA LEU A 97 -4.77 8.44 0.51
C LEU A 97 -5.25 9.22 1.73
N ARG A 98 -4.32 9.72 2.55
CA ARG A 98 -4.66 10.51 3.73
C ARG A 98 -5.28 11.86 3.37
N SER A 99 -4.80 12.55 2.33
CA SER A 99 -5.40 13.80 1.85
C SER A 99 -6.83 13.56 1.39
N ARG A 100 -7.04 12.52 0.57
CA ARG A 100 -8.35 12.18 0.03
C ARG A 100 -9.36 11.81 1.11
N ASP A 101 -8.95 11.00 2.09
CA ASP A 101 -9.78 10.63 3.23
C ASP A 101 -10.18 11.86 4.07
N ARG A 102 -9.25 12.83 4.24
CA ARG A 102 -9.54 14.12 4.91
C ARG A 102 -10.49 15.01 4.11
N GLU A 103 -10.36 15.06 2.79
CA GLU A 103 -11.26 15.81 1.92
C GLU A 103 -12.69 15.27 2.01
N LEU A 104 -12.86 13.94 1.98
CA LEU A 104 -14.17 13.30 2.11
C LEU A 104 -14.79 13.49 3.50
N ASN A 105 -13.96 13.66 4.53
CA ASN A 105 -14.38 13.86 5.91
C ASN A 105 -14.23 15.30 6.40
N ALA A 106 -14.18 16.29 5.50
CA ALA A 106 -13.95 17.69 5.84
C ALA A 106 -15.00 18.23 6.84
N GLU A 107 -16.27 17.86 6.67
CA GLU A 107 -17.37 18.26 7.55
C GLU A 107 -17.42 17.48 8.87
N HIS A 108 -16.71 16.36 8.97
CA HIS A 108 -16.72 15.44 10.12
C HIS A 108 -15.37 15.39 10.84
N TYR A 109 -14.55 16.44 10.72
CA TYR A 109 -13.25 16.51 11.37
C TYR A 109 -13.37 16.25 12.89
N PRO A 110 -12.52 15.42 13.52
CA PRO A 110 -11.28 14.81 13.00
C PRO A 110 -11.44 13.38 12.42
N HIS A 111 -12.63 12.96 12.00
CA HIS A 111 -12.88 11.61 11.50
C HIS A 111 -12.01 11.24 10.27
N LEU A 112 -11.72 9.94 10.14
CA LEU A 112 -11.02 9.29 9.03
C LEU A 112 -11.63 7.92 8.81
N HIS A 113 -11.79 7.52 7.56
CA HIS A 113 -12.16 6.13 7.22
C HIS A 113 -10.98 5.18 7.41
N TYR A 114 -9.75 5.63 7.15
CA TYR A 114 -8.51 4.84 7.23
C TYR A 114 -7.48 5.51 8.17
N PRO A 115 -7.75 5.52 9.48
CA PRO A 115 -6.84 6.11 10.46
C PRO A 115 -5.50 5.34 10.57
N GLU A 116 -5.56 4.02 10.39
CA GLU A 116 -4.44 3.09 10.58
C GLU A 116 -3.71 2.85 9.26
N LEU A 117 -2.78 3.76 8.96
CA LEU A 117 -2.03 3.85 7.71
C LEU A 117 -0.53 3.88 7.97
N TYR A 118 0.20 2.95 7.36
CA TYR A 118 1.64 2.79 7.55
C TYR A 118 2.38 2.56 6.23
N VAL A 119 3.67 2.91 6.21
CA VAL A 119 4.60 2.52 5.14
C VAL A 119 5.55 1.45 5.67
N MET A 120 5.72 0.34 4.95
CA MET A 120 6.73 -0.67 5.32
C MET A 120 8.12 -0.15 4.96
N ASP A 121 8.96 0.03 5.97
CA ASP A 121 10.32 0.51 5.80
C ASP A 121 11.22 -0.53 5.12
N GLY A 122 12.16 -0.06 4.30
CA GLY A 122 13.03 -0.93 3.48
C GLY A 122 12.37 -1.55 2.23
N GLY A 123 11.04 -1.47 2.12
CA GLY A 123 10.28 -1.91 0.94
C GLY A 123 10.39 -3.41 0.63
N TYR A 124 9.93 -3.79 -0.54
CA TYR A 124 9.93 -5.18 -1.00
C TYR A 124 11.35 -5.76 -1.07
N ARG A 125 12.37 -4.94 -1.39
CA ARG A 125 13.77 -5.41 -1.42
C ARG A 125 14.21 -5.94 -0.05
N ALA A 126 13.97 -5.19 1.02
CA ALA A 126 14.34 -5.63 2.37
C ALA A 126 13.46 -6.80 2.84
N PHE A 127 12.16 -6.77 2.52
CA PHE A 127 11.23 -7.82 2.87
C PHE A 127 11.63 -9.15 2.20
N PHE A 128 11.86 -9.15 0.89
CA PHE A 128 12.30 -10.31 0.15
C PHE A 128 13.66 -10.83 0.64
N ALA A 129 14.61 -9.95 0.99
CA ALA A 129 15.90 -10.40 1.51
C ALA A 129 15.77 -11.24 2.79
N LYS A 130 14.79 -10.95 3.64
CA LYS A 130 14.62 -11.57 4.97
C LYS A 130 13.53 -12.64 5.03
N HIS A 131 12.44 -12.47 4.27
CA HIS A 131 11.18 -13.18 4.43
C HIS A 131 10.66 -13.77 3.10
N LYS A 132 11.56 -14.34 2.28
CA LYS A 132 11.25 -14.90 0.93
C LYS A 132 10.06 -15.85 0.88
N LEU A 133 9.82 -16.60 1.96
CA LEU A 133 8.72 -17.58 2.03
C LEU A 133 7.33 -16.93 2.01
N HIS A 134 7.25 -15.63 2.32
CA HIS A 134 6.02 -14.84 2.26
C HIS A 134 5.86 -14.11 0.93
N CYS A 135 6.56 -14.54 -0.13
CA CYS A 135 6.53 -13.91 -1.44
C CYS A 135 6.07 -14.89 -2.53
N GLU A 136 5.33 -14.38 -3.52
CA GLU A 136 4.88 -15.13 -4.69
C GLU A 136 4.98 -14.28 -5.98
N PRO A 137 5.60 -14.81 -7.06
CA PRO A 137 6.65 -15.83 -6.99
C PRO A 137 7.79 -15.44 -6.04
N GLN A 138 8.59 -16.41 -5.57
CA GLN A 138 9.75 -16.18 -4.69
C GLN A 138 10.94 -15.57 -5.46
N GLN A 139 10.69 -14.43 -6.11
CA GLN A 139 11.63 -13.69 -6.92
C GLN A 139 11.53 -12.19 -6.59
N TYR A 140 12.54 -11.46 -7.00
CA TYR A 140 12.59 -10.01 -6.92
C TYR A 140 13.05 -9.46 -8.26
N VAL A 141 12.16 -8.70 -8.90
CA VAL A 141 12.44 -7.94 -10.12
C VAL A 141 12.59 -6.46 -9.75
N PRO A 142 13.78 -5.86 -9.92
CA PRO A 142 14.01 -4.46 -9.60
C PRO A 142 13.38 -3.52 -10.64
N MET A 143 13.11 -2.27 -10.26
CA MET A 143 12.55 -1.29 -11.21
C MET A 143 13.47 -1.08 -12.42
N ALA A 144 14.79 -1.14 -12.20
CA ALA A 144 15.82 -0.90 -13.22
C ALA A 144 16.16 -2.15 -14.07
N ASP A 145 15.36 -3.21 -14.01
CA ASP A 145 15.59 -4.42 -14.79
C ASP A 145 15.70 -4.10 -16.29
N GLN A 146 16.76 -4.60 -16.92
CA GLN A 146 17.06 -4.32 -18.32
C GLN A 146 16.02 -4.94 -19.27
N ALA A 147 15.41 -6.07 -18.90
CA ALA A 147 14.35 -6.71 -19.68
C ALA A 147 13.07 -5.85 -19.71
N HIS A 148 12.85 -5.03 -18.68
CA HIS A 148 11.63 -4.21 -18.52
C HIS A 148 11.84 -2.71 -18.73
N ARG A 149 12.94 -2.33 -19.40
CA ARG A 149 13.29 -0.91 -19.63
C ARG A 149 12.21 -0.14 -20.36
N GLN A 150 11.50 -0.78 -21.30
CA GLN A 150 10.45 -0.15 -22.09
C GLN A 150 9.15 0.01 -21.29
N ASP A 151 8.81 -0.97 -20.45
CA ASP A 151 7.65 -0.92 -19.55
C ASP A 151 7.85 0.15 -18.48
N CYS A 152 9.05 0.21 -17.87
CA CYS A 152 9.44 1.27 -16.95
C CYS A 152 9.24 2.67 -17.57
N LYS A 153 9.68 2.89 -18.81
CA LYS A 153 9.50 4.18 -19.51
C LYS A 153 8.03 4.49 -19.76
N THR A 154 7.25 3.47 -20.13
CA THR A 154 5.82 3.63 -20.43
C THR A 154 5.03 4.00 -19.18
N HIS A 155 5.23 3.28 -18.07
CA HIS A 155 4.55 3.58 -16.81
C HIS A 155 5.01 4.91 -16.20
N ALA A 156 6.31 5.23 -16.25
CA ALA A 156 6.81 6.51 -15.75
C ALA A 156 6.22 7.72 -16.51
N ARG A 157 5.89 7.58 -17.80
CA ARG A 157 5.20 8.63 -18.57
C ARG A 157 3.74 8.81 -18.16
N ARG A 158 3.06 7.73 -17.78
CA ARG A 158 1.65 7.76 -17.34
C ARG A 158 1.46 8.34 -15.93
N LEU A 159 2.54 8.36 -15.13
CA LEU A 159 2.55 8.93 -13.78
C LEU A 159 2.99 10.41 -13.71
N ARG A 160 3.26 11.04 -14.85
CA ARG A 160 3.63 12.46 -14.95
C ARG A 160 2.41 13.35 -15.03
#